data_AF-A0A812Y6Z5-F1
#
_entry.id   AF-A0A812Y6Z5-F1
#
_cell.length_a   1.000
_cell.length_b   1.000
_cell.length_c   1.000
_cell.angle_alpha   90.00
_cell.angle_beta   90.00
_cell.angle_gamma   90.00
#
_symmetry.space_group_name_H-M   'P 1'
#
loop_
_entity.id
_entity.type
_entity.pdbx_description
1 polymer ?
#
loop_
_entity_poly.entity_id
_entity_poly.type
_entity_poly.pdbx_seq_one_letter_code
_entity_poly.pdbx_strand_id
1 'polypeptide(L)'
;MQRMAIMANMGMHVFHPDWQNVRPGAMPQGRQFSTTFKMITMKVYGSDEEISLPVQTCTKVYDVREALARALGLDPESILFLVKQGCSTRKQMLADEIATFVIVKGVKSFRPGRYEWPHPTGVIGAGYNGLKTAMLYTKAGNDNYIVFDRNDKVGGYCWITAANTHSKLQTEFGSFHIWWGEDLKTEKCPYPRGWEIWPKKKEVLAHFQHAAEAYGVLPNFRFKTNVAKLDIVGDRDQHERYYKLTVAPVDGGDSSEVNVSCLYNYPGCMTRNRIIDYPGEDEFGGHIAYGMNDDCPYEELKGNNVAILGNGAFAVENARTCSEHAANKVFLLTRRKNLASPRVPCWFVHQGPMPTPGRLVLDMFKPMYELADFGDPWDYWSVHASQDRTKVSIVQNSRFGIGDVTFLMVIYGKLEYVQDTVKRSLLAKGV
;
A
#
# COMPACT_ATOMS: atom_id res chain seq x y z
N MET A 1 -31.32 -1.89 -5.99
CA MET A 1 -29.87 -2.16 -6.16
C MET A 1 -29.02 -0.88 -6.12
N GLN A 2 -29.26 0.14 -6.96
CA GLN A 2 -28.42 1.36 -6.99
C GLN A 2 -28.34 2.11 -5.64
N ARG A 3 -29.46 2.27 -4.92
CA ARG A 3 -29.46 2.89 -3.57
C ARG A 3 -28.74 2.06 -2.51
N MET A 4 -28.80 0.72 -2.60
CA MET A 4 -28.01 -0.18 -1.74
C MET A 4 -26.51 -0.01 -1.98
N ALA A 5 -26.08 0.07 -3.24
CA ALA A 5 -24.67 0.31 -3.58
C ALA A 5 -24.18 1.68 -3.09
N ILE A 6 -25.03 2.71 -3.15
CA ILE A 6 -24.73 4.04 -2.57
C ILE A 6 -24.59 3.96 -1.05
N MET A 7 -25.53 3.31 -0.35
CA MET A 7 -25.42 3.09 1.11
C MET A 7 -24.17 2.29 1.48
N ALA A 8 -23.83 1.29 0.65
CA ALA A 8 -22.66 0.45 0.83
C ALA A 8 -21.37 1.26 0.83
N ASN A 9 -21.22 2.10 -0.19
CA ASN A 9 -20.05 2.96 -0.38
C ASN A 9 -19.96 4.06 0.68
N MET A 10 -21.08 4.48 1.28
CA MET A 10 -21.11 5.46 2.37
C MET A 10 -20.81 4.84 3.75
N GLY A 11 -20.51 3.54 3.83
CA GLY A 11 -20.23 2.87 5.11
C GLY A 11 -21.45 2.77 6.03
N MET A 12 -22.66 2.96 5.50
CA MET A 12 -23.92 2.91 6.27
C MET A 12 -24.51 1.50 6.32
N HIS A 13 -23.73 0.48 5.98
CA HIS A 13 -24.07 -0.94 6.12
C HIS A 13 -24.19 -1.42 7.58
N VAL A 14 -24.07 -0.52 8.56
CA VAL A 14 -23.84 -0.85 9.97
C VAL A 14 -25.11 -0.80 10.82
N PHE A 15 -26.29 -0.55 10.23
CA PHE A 15 -27.51 -0.41 11.03
C PHE A 15 -28.08 -1.75 11.53
N HIS A 16 -27.80 -2.89 10.88
CA HIS A 16 -27.98 -4.23 11.47
C HIS A 16 -27.36 -5.34 10.57
N PRO A 17 -26.51 -6.24 11.09
CA PRO A 17 -25.98 -7.38 10.33
C PRO A 17 -27.06 -8.34 9.80
N ASP A 18 -28.14 -8.53 10.57
CA ASP A 18 -29.25 -9.45 10.21
C ASP A 18 -30.02 -9.03 8.95
N TRP A 19 -29.90 -7.77 8.52
CA TRP A 19 -30.56 -7.26 7.32
C TRP A 19 -29.89 -7.73 6.02
N GLN A 20 -28.71 -8.36 6.10
CA GLN A 20 -27.94 -8.84 4.96
C GLN A 20 -28.30 -10.27 4.52
N ASN A 21 -29.07 -11.02 5.33
CA ASN A 21 -29.35 -12.44 5.10
C ASN A 21 -30.60 -12.74 4.23
N VAL A 22 -31.23 -11.72 3.65
CA VAL A 22 -32.43 -11.94 2.81
C VAL A 22 -32.02 -12.28 1.37
N ARG A 23 -31.93 -13.58 1.06
CA ARG A 23 -31.79 -14.06 -0.33
C ARG A 23 -33.14 -13.88 -1.06
N PRO A 24 -33.15 -13.43 -2.34
CA PRO A 24 -34.37 -13.41 -3.14
C PRO A 24 -34.99 -14.82 -3.19
N GLY A 25 -36.24 -14.97 -2.74
CA GLY A 25 -36.98 -16.24 -2.77
C GLY A 25 -36.86 -17.13 -1.53
N ALA A 26 -36.10 -16.75 -0.49
CA ALA A 26 -36.11 -17.46 0.79
C ALA A 26 -37.25 -16.95 1.69
N MET A 27 -38.08 -17.85 2.23
CA MET A 27 -39.05 -17.48 3.28
C MET A 27 -38.28 -17.08 4.55
N PRO A 28 -38.46 -15.85 5.07
CA PRO A 28 -37.75 -15.42 6.26
C PRO A 28 -38.21 -16.21 7.49
N GLN A 29 -37.29 -16.90 8.17
CA GLN A 29 -37.55 -17.41 9.52
C GLN A 29 -37.23 -16.30 10.53
N GLY A 30 -38.26 -15.67 11.11
CA GLY A 30 -38.11 -14.65 12.16
C GLY A 30 -38.75 -13.29 11.83
N ARG A 31 -38.23 -12.21 12.45
CA ARG A 31 -38.71 -10.83 12.24
C ARG A 31 -38.52 -10.40 10.78
N GLN A 32 -39.59 -9.94 10.14
CA GLN A 32 -39.53 -9.36 8.79
C GLN A 32 -39.12 -7.89 8.88
N PHE A 33 -38.08 -7.51 8.16
CA PHE A 33 -37.61 -6.13 8.04
C PHE A 33 -38.09 -5.52 6.72
N SER A 34 -38.35 -4.21 6.71
CA SER A 34 -38.76 -3.50 5.50
C SER A 34 -37.63 -3.52 4.46
N THR A 35 -37.91 -4.02 3.26
CA THR A 35 -36.98 -4.03 2.12
C THR A 35 -37.09 -2.74 1.28
N THR A 36 -37.91 -1.79 1.70
CA THR A 36 -38.14 -0.52 1.00
C THR A 36 -37.19 0.56 1.49
N PHE A 37 -36.77 1.43 0.57
CA PHE A 37 -35.82 2.51 0.84
C PHE A 37 -36.45 3.87 0.58
N LYS A 38 -36.22 4.82 1.50
CA LYS A 38 -36.58 6.23 1.35
C LYS A 38 -35.33 7.10 1.35
N MET A 39 -35.40 8.23 0.66
CA MET A 39 -34.37 9.28 0.81
C MET A 39 -34.73 10.10 2.04
N ILE A 40 -33.76 10.36 2.91
CA ILE A 40 -33.89 11.37 3.95
C ILE A 40 -33.02 12.57 3.61
N THR A 41 -33.48 13.76 3.99
CA THR A 41 -32.73 15.01 3.92
C THR A 41 -32.59 15.56 5.34
N MET A 42 -31.34 15.76 5.74
CA MET A 42 -30.98 16.29 7.04
C MET A 42 -30.42 17.69 6.85
N LYS A 43 -30.99 18.69 7.52
CA LYS A 43 -30.55 20.09 7.50
C LYS A 43 -29.88 20.46 8.81
N VAL A 44 -28.72 21.11 8.79
CA VAL A 44 -28.11 21.65 10.02
C VAL A 44 -28.98 22.77 10.61
N TYR A 45 -29.26 22.73 11.91
CA TYR A 45 -30.04 23.76 12.59
C TYR A 45 -29.37 25.12 12.48
N GLY A 46 -30.06 26.11 11.89
CA GLY A 46 -29.55 27.48 11.74
C GLY A 46 -28.51 27.66 10.62
N SER A 47 -28.38 26.68 9.71
CA SER A 47 -27.54 26.73 8.51
C SER A 47 -28.34 26.24 7.30
N ASP A 48 -27.90 26.59 6.09
CA ASP A 48 -28.45 26.05 4.84
C ASP A 48 -27.73 24.77 4.37
N GLU A 49 -26.78 24.26 5.17
CA GLU A 49 -26.12 23.00 4.90
C GLU A 49 -27.10 21.82 5.06
N GLU A 50 -27.23 21.04 3.99
CA GLU A 50 -28.09 19.86 3.92
C GLU A 50 -27.32 18.67 3.35
N ILE A 51 -27.64 17.48 3.84
CA ILE A 51 -27.18 16.21 3.27
C ILE A 51 -28.38 15.30 3.03
N SER A 52 -28.39 14.64 1.88
CA SER A 52 -29.42 13.66 1.54
C SER A 52 -28.81 12.28 1.36
N LEU A 53 -29.43 11.26 1.95
CA LEU A 53 -28.93 9.91 1.87
C LEU A 53 -30.07 8.87 1.88
N PRO A 54 -29.91 7.75 1.17
CA PRO A 54 -30.88 6.65 1.21
C PRO A 54 -30.80 5.89 2.53
N VAL A 55 -31.95 5.60 3.13
CA VAL A 55 -32.09 4.71 4.29
C VAL A 55 -33.21 3.70 4.05
N GLN A 56 -33.20 2.59 4.80
CA GLN A 56 -34.37 1.72 4.85
C GLN A 56 -35.52 2.44 5.55
N THR A 57 -36.76 2.18 5.15
CA THR A 57 -37.93 2.88 5.70
C THR A 57 -38.02 2.73 7.22
N CYS A 58 -37.60 1.58 7.76
CA CYS A 58 -37.60 1.24 9.18
C CYS A 58 -36.40 1.76 9.99
N THR A 59 -35.44 2.45 9.36
CA THR A 59 -34.26 3.00 10.07
C THR A 59 -34.69 3.93 11.19
N LYS A 60 -34.12 3.74 12.38
CA LYS A 60 -34.49 4.50 13.57
C LYS A 60 -33.67 5.77 13.72
N VAL A 61 -34.20 6.73 14.46
CA VAL A 61 -33.47 7.95 14.83
C VAL A 61 -32.20 7.60 15.60
N TYR A 62 -32.25 6.59 16.47
CA TYR A 62 -31.07 6.04 17.15
C TYR A 62 -29.95 5.70 16.18
N ASP A 63 -30.27 4.89 15.16
CA ASP A 63 -29.31 4.42 14.16
C ASP A 63 -28.60 5.60 13.48
N VAL A 64 -29.39 6.53 12.93
CA VAL A 64 -28.88 7.71 12.24
C VAL A 64 -28.05 8.59 13.16
N ARG A 65 -28.47 8.75 14.43
CA ARG A 65 -27.74 9.52 15.44
C ARG A 65 -26.37 8.94 15.73
N GLU A 66 -26.29 7.62 15.96
CA GLU A 66 -25.02 6.94 16.25
C GLU A 66 -24.07 7.00 15.05
N ALA A 67 -24.59 6.78 13.84
CA ALA A 67 -23.76 6.92 12.63
C ALA A 67 -23.27 8.35 12.43
N LEU A 68 -24.13 9.35 12.64
CA LEU A 68 -23.77 10.75 12.48
C LEU A 68 -22.76 11.19 13.55
N ALA A 69 -22.98 10.81 14.81
CA ALA A 69 -22.08 11.07 15.92
C ALA A 69 -20.70 10.47 15.67
N ARG A 70 -20.65 9.20 15.25
CA ARG A 70 -19.40 8.53 14.89
C ARG A 70 -18.70 9.20 13.71
N ALA A 71 -19.44 9.56 12.66
CA ALA A 71 -18.88 10.21 11.49
C ALA A 71 -18.30 11.58 11.82
N LEU A 72 -18.93 12.33 12.73
CA LEU A 72 -18.52 13.69 13.07
C LEU A 72 -17.60 13.78 14.31
N GLY A 73 -17.36 12.67 15.02
CA GLY A 73 -16.60 12.65 16.26
C GLY A 73 -17.29 13.40 17.40
N LEU A 74 -18.62 13.34 17.46
CA LEU A 74 -19.43 14.03 18.47
C LEU A 74 -20.02 13.02 19.48
N ASP A 75 -20.37 13.51 20.65
CA ASP A 75 -21.21 12.77 21.60
C ASP A 75 -22.62 12.59 20.99
N PRO A 76 -23.13 11.35 20.84
CA PRO A 76 -24.48 11.10 20.34
C PRO A 76 -25.58 11.84 21.12
N GLU A 77 -25.40 12.09 22.42
CA GLU A 77 -26.40 12.79 23.23
C GLU A 77 -26.53 14.27 22.88
N SER A 78 -25.48 14.86 22.31
CA SER A 78 -25.49 16.26 21.85
C SER A 78 -26.36 16.47 20.59
N ILE A 79 -26.70 15.40 19.87
CA ILE A 79 -27.39 15.47 18.57
C ILE A 79 -28.90 15.26 18.74
N LEU A 80 -29.69 16.19 18.23
CA LEU A 80 -31.15 16.16 18.26
C LEU A 80 -31.74 16.25 16.85
N PHE A 81 -32.74 15.43 16.55
CA PHE A 81 -33.50 15.48 15.30
C PHE A 81 -34.86 16.13 15.54
N LEU A 82 -35.12 17.21 14.80
CA LEU A 82 -36.35 17.99 14.87
C LEU A 82 -37.13 17.85 13.56
N VAL A 83 -38.45 17.70 13.66
CA VAL A 83 -39.37 17.65 12.52
C VAL A 83 -40.41 18.74 12.63
N LYS A 84 -40.85 19.28 11.50
CA LYS A 84 -41.95 20.23 11.46
C LYS A 84 -43.27 19.48 11.75
N GLN A 85 -44.04 19.99 12.69
CA GLN A 85 -45.37 19.49 13.03
C GLN A 85 -46.33 20.68 13.07
N GLY A 86 -47.05 20.91 11.96
CA GLY A 86 -47.90 22.10 11.80
C GLY A 86 -47.08 23.39 11.87
N CYS A 87 -47.41 24.26 12.84
CA CYS A 87 -46.70 25.52 13.11
C CYS A 87 -45.52 25.38 14.10
N SER A 88 -45.30 24.20 14.70
CA SER A 88 -44.23 23.96 15.67
C SER A 88 -43.19 22.95 15.17
N THR A 89 -42.10 22.79 15.92
CA THR A 89 -41.14 21.70 15.73
C THR A 89 -41.24 20.70 16.87
N ARG A 90 -41.12 19.41 16.54
CA ARG A 90 -41.12 18.31 17.51
C ARG A 90 -39.78 17.58 17.44
N LYS A 91 -39.21 17.24 18.59
CA LYS A 91 -38.08 16.31 18.70
C LYS A 91 -38.54 14.88 18.40
N GLN A 92 -37.86 14.19 17.48
CA GLN A 92 -38.08 12.75 17.29
C GLN A 92 -37.42 11.95 18.42
N MET A 93 -38.10 10.92 18.88
CA MET A 93 -37.61 9.98 19.89
C MET A 93 -36.70 8.95 19.23
N LEU A 94 -35.79 8.34 20.00
CA LEU A 94 -34.81 7.38 19.47
C LEU A 94 -35.45 6.16 18.80
N ALA A 95 -36.62 5.74 19.28
CA ALA A 95 -37.40 4.61 18.75
C ALA A 95 -38.26 4.95 17.52
N ASP A 96 -38.39 6.25 17.18
CA ASP A 96 -39.13 6.69 16.01
C ASP A 96 -38.37 6.29 14.74
N GLU A 97 -39.11 6.02 13.66
CA GLU A 97 -38.50 5.92 12.33
C GLU A 97 -38.08 7.32 11.87
N ILE A 98 -36.88 7.44 11.33
CA ILE A 98 -36.36 8.74 10.90
C ILE A 98 -37.27 9.35 9.82
N ALA A 99 -37.76 10.57 10.05
CA ALA A 99 -38.58 11.28 9.07
C ALA A 99 -37.80 11.63 7.78
N THR A 100 -38.53 11.83 6.68
CA THR A 100 -37.96 12.20 5.36
C THR A 100 -37.20 13.52 5.39
N PHE A 101 -37.68 14.49 6.17
CA PHE A 101 -37.04 15.81 6.33
C PHE A 101 -36.83 16.08 7.81
N VAL A 102 -35.58 16.29 8.20
CA VAL A 102 -35.21 16.51 9.60
C VAL A 102 -34.23 17.67 9.72
N ILE A 103 -34.38 18.44 10.79
CA ILE A 103 -33.41 19.46 11.19
C ILE A 103 -32.56 18.88 12.31
N VAL A 104 -31.25 18.89 12.15
CA VAL A 104 -30.26 18.33 13.07
C VAL A 104 -29.67 19.46 13.91
N LYS A 105 -29.95 19.44 15.21
CA LYS A 105 -29.38 20.38 16.19
C LYS A 105 -28.23 19.69 16.95
N GLY A 106 -27.20 20.46 17.33
CA GLY A 106 -25.99 19.95 17.99
C GLY A 106 -24.83 19.69 17.03
N VAL A 107 -25.07 19.82 15.73
CA VAL A 107 -24.06 19.71 14.67
C VAL A 107 -23.84 21.09 14.06
N LYS A 108 -22.57 21.45 13.81
CA LYS A 108 -22.21 22.70 13.09
C LYS A 108 -22.14 22.50 11.58
N SER A 109 -21.71 21.33 11.13
CA SER A 109 -21.57 20.93 9.74
C SER A 109 -21.64 19.40 9.63
N PHE A 110 -22.05 18.86 8.48
CA PHE A 110 -21.94 17.43 8.16
C PHE A 110 -20.50 17.02 7.80
N ARG A 111 -19.54 17.93 7.96
CA ARG A 111 -18.11 17.64 7.93
C ARG A 111 -17.58 17.51 9.38
N PRO A 112 -16.74 16.51 9.67
CA PRO A 112 -16.13 16.38 10.99
C PRO A 112 -15.39 17.66 11.36
N GLY A 113 -15.54 18.10 12.62
CA GLY A 113 -14.76 19.22 13.14
C GLY A 113 -13.27 18.86 13.16
N ARG A 114 -12.40 19.81 12.82
CA ARG A 114 -10.96 19.63 12.99
C ARG A 114 -10.64 19.72 14.48
N TYR A 115 -10.11 18.65 15.05
CA TYR A 115 -9.47 18.72 16.36
C TYR A 115 -8.08 19.34 16.20
N GLU A 116 -7.79 20.38 16.96
CA GLU A 116 -6.47 21.01 16.98
C GLU A 116 -5.61 20.36 18.06
N TRP A 117 -4.61 19.62 17.61
CA TRP A 117 -3.64 19.00 18.49
C TRP A 117 -2.64 20.04 19.02
N PRO A 118 -2.14 19.89 20.27
CA PRO A 118 -1.18 20.82 20.88
C PRO A 118 0.19 20.85 20.18
N HIS A 119 0.54 19.77 19.49
CA HIS A 119 1.76 19.62 18.70
C HIS A 119 1.44 19.10 17.29
N PRO A 120 2.30 19.35 16.28
CA PRO A 120 2.09 18.87 14.91
C PRO A 120 1.92 17.36 14.83
N THR A 121 1.32 16.90 13.72
CA THR A 121 1.39 15.48 13.36
C THR A 121 2.77 15.15 12.80
N GLY A 122 3.46 14.18 13.39
CA GLY A 122 4.74 13.67 12.90
C GLY A 122 4.55 12.59 11.84
N VAL A 123 5.41 12.59 10.81
CA VAL A 123 5.52 11.53 9.82
C VAL A 123 6.98 11.14 9.68
N ILE A 124 7.30 9.86 9.83
CA ILE A 124 8.65 9.32 9.64
C ILE A 124 8.68 8.60 8.29
N GLY A 125 9.47 9.11 7.35
CA GLY A 125 9.63 8.60 5.99
C GLY A 125 8.89 9.45 4.95
N ALA A 126 9.61 9.90 3.93
CA ALA A 126 9.16 10.64 2.75
C ALA A 126 9.10 9.75 1.49
N GLY A 127 8.85 8.45 1.70
CA GLY A 127 8.47 7.51 0.63
C GLY A 127 7.02 7.72 0.18
N TYR A 128 6.50 6.76 -0.58
CA TYR A 128 5.13 6.80 -1.12
C TYR A 128 4.07 7.17 -0.06
N ASN A 129 4.04 6.47 1.08
CA ASN A 129 3.02 6.70 2.10
C ASN A 129 3.17 8.05 2.79
N GLY A 130 4.39 8.47 3.17
CA GLY A 130 4.58 9.73 3.88
C GLY A 130 4.30 10.96 3.02
N LEU A 131 4.73 10.94 1.75
CA LEU A 131 4.36 11.98 0.79
C LEU A 131 2.84 12.03 0.60
N LYS A 132 2.19 10.87 0.43
CA LYS A 132 0.74 10.78 0.29
C LYS A 132 0.00 11.31 1.53
N THR A 133 0.48 10.99 2.74
CA THR A 133 -0.05 11.53 4.00
C THR A 133 0.07 13.05 4.05
N ALA A 134 1.23 13.62 3.73
CA ALA A 134 1.41 15.08 3.69
C ALA A 134 0.46 15.76 2.68
N MET A 135 0.33 15.20 1.47
CA MET A 135 -0.59 15.71 0.45
C MET A 135 -2.06 15.65 0.90
N LEU A 136 -2.47 14.57 1.57
CA LEU A 136 -3.83 14.42 2.11
C LEU A 136 -4.12 15.44 3.21
N TYR A 137 -3.16 15.66 4.12
CA TYR A 137 -3.24 16.67 5.17
C TYR A 137 -3.38 18.07 4.56
N THR A 138 -2.53 18.45 3.61
CA THR A 138 -2.63 19.73 2.91
C THR A 138 -3.95 19.87 2.13
N LYS A 139 -4.42 18.80 1.46
CA LYS A 139 -5.71 18.80 0.76
C LYS A 139 -6.89 19.04 1.71
N ALA A 140 -6.79 18.54 2.94
CA ALA A 140 -7.78 18.76 4.00
C ALA A 140 -7.65 20.13 4.69
N GLY A 141 -6.72 21.00 4.25
CA GLY A 141 -6.45 22.28 4.91
C GLY A 141 -5.73 22.13 6.26
N ASN A 142 -5.08 20.99 6.51
CA ASN A 142 -4.28 20.73 7.70
C ASN A 142 -2.79 20.76 7.36
N ASP A 143 -2.15 21.89 7.62
CA ASP A 143 -0.72 22.14 7.40
C ASP A 143 0.14 21.92 8.67
N ASN A 144 -0.48 21.62 9.81
CA ASN A 144 0.21 21.40 11.09
C ASN A 144 0.78 19.98 11.19
N TYR A 145 1.74 19.68 10.32
CA TYR A 145 2.47 18.42 10.29
C TYR A 145 3.95 18.63 9.97
N ILE A 146 4.77 17.64 10.31
CA ILE A 146 6.19 17.62 10.02
C ILE A 146 6.61 16.24 9.53
N VAL A 147 7.38 16.19 8.44
CA VAL A 147 7.85 14.94 7.84
C VAL A 147 9.37 14.85 7.97
N PHE A 148 9.88 13.73 8.49
CA PHE A 148 11.32 13.47 8.60
C PHE A 148 11.74 12.37 7.63
N ASP A 149 12.81 12.58 6.87
CA ASP A 149 13.46 11.52 6.10
C ASP A 149 14.98 11.72 6.08
N ARG A 150 15.71 10.61 6.00
CA ARG A 150 17.18 10.59 5.90
C ARG A 150 17.69 10.96 4.50
N ASN A 151 16.88 10.75 3.48
CA ASN A 151 17.22 11.14 2.12
C ASN A 151 17.07 12.67 1.97
N ASP A 152 17.63 13.22 0.89
CA ASP A 152 17.55 14.66 0.55
C ASP A 152 16.26 15.05 -0.18
N LYS A 153 15.44 14.07 -0.56
CA LYS A 153 14.26 14.28 -1.39
C LYS A 153 13.19 13.23 -1.15
N VAL A 154 12.02 13.45 -1.74
CA VAL A 154 10.92 12.49 -1.75
C VAL A 154 11.22 11.31 -2.68
N GLY A 155 10.71 10.12 -2.35
CA GLY A 155 11.03 8.89 -3.09
C GLY A 155 11.15 7.67 -2.18
N GLY A 156 11.63 7.91 -0.96
CA GLY A 156 11.95 6.88 0.02
C GLY A 156 13.14 6.02 -0.40
N TYR A 157 13.61 5.20 0.54
CA TYR A 157 14.80 4.36 0.35
C TYR A 157 14.74 3.46 -0.90
N CYS A 158 13.57 2.88 -1.18
CA CYS A 158 13.38 1.95 -2.30
C CYS A 158 13.78 2.57 -3.66
N TRP A 159 13.34 3.79 -3.93
CA TRP A 159 13.59 4.44 -5.22
C TRP A 159 14.83 5.33 -5.22
N ILE A 160 15.17 5.96 -4.10
CA ILE A 160 16.32 6.86 -4.01
C ILE A 160 17.62 6.08 -3.90
N THR A 161 17.66 5.12 -2.97
CA THR A 161 18.88 4.39 -2.61
C THR A 161 18.90 3.02 -3.28
N ALA A 162 17.95 2.14 -2.94
CA ALA A 162 17.95 0.72 -3.29
C ALA A 162 17.97 0.44 -4.81
N ALA A 163 17.12 1.14 -5.56
CA ALA A 163 16.98 0.97 -6.99
C ALA A 163 18.24 1.42 -7.74
N ASN A 164 18.61 0.67 -8.77
CA ASN A 164 19.62 1.06 -9.76
C ASN A 164 19.04 2.08 -10.76
N THR A 165 19.90 2.76 -11.50
CA THR A 165 19.57 3.73 -12.53
C THR A 165 18.73 3.10 -13.63
N HIS A 166 19.01 1.82 -13.93
CA HIS A 166 18.27 1.00 -14.90
C HIS A 166 17.06 0.27 -14.29
N SER A 167 16.79 0.45 -12.99
CA SER A 167 15.64 -0.19 -12.34
C SER A 167 14.32 0.28 -12.94
N LYS A 168 13.42 -0.68 -13.11
CA LYS A 168 12.05 -0.52 -13.61
C LYS A 168 11.09 -1.09 -12.58
N LEU A 169 9.85 -0.64 -12.59
CA LEU A 169 8.82 -1.18 -11.72
C LEU A 169 8.63 -2.69 -11.93
N GLN A 170 9.00 -3.47 -10.91
CA GLN A 170 8.91 -4.93 -10.98
C GLN A 170 7.65 -5.47 -10.27
N THR A 171 6.49 -5.07 -10.80
CA THR A 171 5.17 -5.53 -10.32
C THR A 171 4.28 -5.99 -11.48
N GLU A 172 3.23 -6.72 -11.19
CA GLU A 172 2.17 -7.09 -12.12
C GLU A 172 1.42 -5.87 -12.68
N PHE A 173 1.31 -4.78 -11.91
CA PHE A 173 0.74 -3.53 -12.39
C PHE A 173 1.70 -2.82 -13.35
N GLY A 174 1.17 -2.40 -14.51
CA GLY A 174 1.92 -1.69 -15.56
C GLY A 174 2.32 -0.26 -15.22
N SER A 175 1.98 0.24 -14.03
CA SER A 175 2.25 1.61 -13.59
C SER A 175 2.29 1.69 -12.06
N PHE A 176 3.06 2.63 -11.52
CA PHE A 176 3.13 2.93 -10.10
C PHE A 176 3.43 4.42 -9.91
N HIS A 177 2.49 5.15 -9.33
CA HIS A 177 2.54 6.60 -9.19
C HIS A 177 1.85 7.04 -7.89
N ILE A 178 2.08 8.29 -7.44
CA ILE A 178 1.62 8.75 -6.12
C ILE A 178 0.08 8.67 -5.97
N TRP A 179 -0.63 8.81 -7.09
CA TRP A 179 -2.09 8.77 -7.19
C TRP A 179 -2.75 7.41 -7.22
N TRP A 180 -2.03 6.32 -6.93
CA TRP A 180 -2.69 5.02 -6.84
C TRP A 180 -3.76 5.04 -5.72
N GLY A 181 -5.05 5.08 -6.10
CA GLY A 181 -6.24 5.23 -5.23
C GLY A 181 -7.19 6.39 -5.65
N GLU A 182 -8.51 6.25 -5.47
CA GLU A 182 -9.50 7.22 -5.99
C GLU A 182 -9.47 8.60 -5.29
N ASP A 183 -9.04 8.65 -4.02
CA ASP A 183 -9.18 9.81 -3.13
C ASP A 183 -8.36 11.04 -3.52
N LEU A 184 -7.49 10.89 -4.51
CA LEU A 184 -6.47 11.85 -4.85
C LEU A 184 -6.39 12.21 -6.34
N LYS A 185 -7.34 11.75 -7.18
CA LYS A 185 -7.43 12.27 -8.57
C LYS A 185 -7.69 13.79 -8.54
N THR A 186 -6.69 14.60 -8.91
CA THR A 186 -6.83 16.06 -9.00
C THR A 186 -6.12 16.61 -10.22
N GLU A 187 -6.48 17.81 -10.63
CA GLU A 187 -5.82 18.51 -11.74
C GLU A 187 -4.39 18.95 -11.39
N LYS A 188 -4.08 19.15 -10.11
CA LYS A 188 -2.79 19.68 -9.65
C LYS A 188 -1.61 18.78 -9.98
N CYS A 189 -1.82 17.48 -9.97
CA CYS A 189 -0.85 16.55 -10.52
C CYS A 189 -1.66 15.43 -11.21
N PRO A 190 -1.73 15.39 -12.55
CA PRO A 190 -2.55 14.40 -13.24
C PRO A 190 -1.91 13.00 -13.16
N TYR A 191 -2.67 11.99 -13.58
CA TYR A 191 -2.08 10.67 -13.89
C TYR A 191 -0.94 10.87 -14.89
N PRO A 192 0.26 10.32 -14.64
CA PRO A 192 1.40 10.52 -15.53
C PRO A 192 1.11 9.95 -16.92
N ARG A 193 1.20 10.80 -17.95
CA ARG A 193 1.03 10.40 -19.36
C ARG A 193 2.41 10.20 -20.01
N GLY A 194 2.52 9.21 -20.88
CA GLY A 194 3.74 8.97 -21.67
C GLY A 194 4.82 8.15 -20.95
N TRP A 195 4.53 7.57 -19.80
CA TRP A 195 5.42 6.59 -19.16
C TRP A 195 5.47 5.29 -19.95
N GLU A 196 6.63 4.64 -19.92
CA GLU A 196 6.75 3.23 -20.30
C GLU A 196 5.87 2.37 -19.39
N ILE A 197 5.36 1.24 -19.92
CA ILE A 197 4.75 0.21 -19.08
C ILE A 197 5.85 -0.32 -18.15
N TRP A 198 5.60 -0.28 -16.85
CA TRP A 198 6.59 -0.45 -15.79
C TRP A 198 7.64 0.68 -15.75
N PRO A 199 7.29 1.85 -15.20
CA PRO A 199 8.15 3.03 -15.23
C PRO A 199 9.50 2.80 -14.55
N LYS A 200 10.51 3.52 -15.06
CA LYS A 200 11.88 3.53 -14.55
C LYS A 200 11.99 4.34 -13.25
N LYS A 201 13.04 4.07 -12.46
CA LYS A 201 13.43 4.84 -11.25
C LYS A 201 13.28 6.35 -11.45
N LYS A 202 13.82 6.88 -12.55
CA LYS A 202 13.79 8.32 -12.87
C LYS A 202 12.38 8.88 -13.01
N GLU A 203 11.47 8.14 -13.63
CA GLU A 203 10.10 8.59 -13.90
C GLU A 203 9.31 8.64 -12.60
N VAL A 204 9.42 7.59 -11.77
CA VAL A 204 8.75 7.52 -10.46
C VAL A 204 9.24 8.64 -9.54
N LEU A 205 10.57 8.86 -9.43
CA LEU A 205 11.13 9.93 -8.61
C LEU A 205 10.71 11.32 -9.10
N ALA A 206 10.75 11.57 -10.41
CA ALA A 206 10.32 12.85 -10.97
C ALA A 206 8.84 13.13 -10.67
N HIS A 207 7.99 12.10 -10.74
CA HIS A 207 6.58 12.25 -10.42
C HIS A 207 6.30 12.47 -8.93
N PHE A 208 7.07 11.83 -8.03
CA PHE A 208 6.96 12.11 -6.60
C PHE A 208 7.37 13.55 -6.29
N GLN A 209 8.47 14.02 -6.90
CA GLN A 209 8.93 15.39 -6.74
C GLN A 209 7.90 16.40 -7.26
N HIS A 210 7.39 16.19 -8.48
CA HIS A 210 6.33 17.02 -9.06
C HIS A 210 5.08 17.07 -8.18
N ALA A 211 4.65 15.94 -7.61
CA ALA A 211 3.50 15.89 -6.72
C ALA A 211 3.75 16.67 -5.41
N ALA A 212 4.94 16.57 -4.84
CA ALA A 212 5.31 17.31 -3.64
C ALA A 212 5.31 18.83 -3.87
N GLU A 213 5.80 19.27 -5.03
CA GLU A 213 5.79 20.68 -5.45
C GLU A 213 4.37 21.19 -5.74
N ALA A 214 3.59 20.44 -6.51
CA ALA A 214 2.22 20.81 -6.88
C ALA A 214 1.28 20.99 -5.67
N TYR A 215 1.55 20.26 -4.59
CA TYR A 215 0.84 20.39 -3.33
C TYR A 215 1.49 21.36 -2.34
N GLY A 216 2.70 21.86 -2.63
CA GLY A 216 3.41 22.79 -1.75
C GLY A 216 3.76 22.19 -0.39
N VAL A 217 4.01 20.87 -0.31
CA VAL A 217 4.20 20.19 0.99
C VAL A 217 5.64 20.27 1.51
N LEU A 218 6.61 20.53 0.63
CA LEU A 218 8.05 20.49 0.93
C LEU A 218 8.48 21.38 2.12
N PRO A 219 7.89 22.55 2.42
CA PRO A 219 8.25 23.34 3.61
C PRO A 219 8.11 22.60 4.95
N ASN A 220 7.22 21.60 5.00
CA ASN A 220 6.99 20.77 6.19
C ASN A 220 7.93 19.55 6.26
N PHE A 221 8.83 19.38 5.30
CA PHE A 221 9.77 18.27 5.26
C PHE A 221 11.11 18.69 5.91
N ARG A 222 11.69 17.74 6.64
CA ARG A 222 13.02 17.79 7.24
C ARG A 222 13.80 16.62 6.68
N PHE A 223 14.43 16.88 5.54
CA PHE A 223 15.33 15.94 4.88
C PHE A 223 16.66 15.83 5.62
N LYS A 224 17.50 14.86 5.22
CA LYS A 224 18.78 14.55 5.88
C LYS A 224 18.66 14.47 7.41
N THR A 225 17.52 13.98 7.92
CA THR A 225 17.20 13.95 9.34
C THR A 225 16.80 12.54 9.78
N ASN A 226 17.54 11.97 10.72
CA ASN A 226 17.19 10.72 11.39
C ASN A 226 16.30 10.99 12.60
N VAL A 227 15.23 10.21 12.78
CA VAL A 227 14.55 10.09 14.08
C VAL A 227 15.21 8.95 14.83
N ALA A 228 15.97 9.29 15.88
CA ALA A 228 16.81 8.35 16.62
C ALA A 228 16.08 7.71 17.81
N LYS A 229 15.17 8.45 18.44
CA LYS A 229 14.43 8.02 19.63
C LYS A 229 13.02 8.57 19.64
N LEU A 230 12.12 7.83 20.28
CA LEU A 230 10.76 8.24 20.59
C LEU A 230 10.51 7.97 22.07
N ASP A 231 10.12 9.01 22.80
CA ASP A 231 9.63 8.93 24.17
C ASP A 231 8.14 9.28 24.20
N ILE A 232 7.37 8.53 25.00
CA ILE A 232 5.94 8.77 25.19
C ILE A 232 5.78 9.66 26.42
N VAL A 233 5.05 10.77 26.28
CA VAL A 233 4.78 11.71 27.37
C VAL A 233 3.28 11.80 27.62
N GLY A 234 2.88 11.66 28.89
CA GLY A 234 1.47 11.65 29.32
C GLY A 234 0.86 10.25 29.39
N ASP A 235 -0.34 10.19 29.97
CA ASP A 235 -1.05 8.92 30.21
C ASP A 235 -1.77 8.42 28.95
N ARG A 236 -1.93 7.10 28.85
CA ARG A 236 -2.38 6.40 27.64
C ARG A 236 -3.67 6.96 27.02
N ASP A 237 -4.62 7.35 27.86
CA ASP A 237 -6.00 7.69 27.50
C ASP A 237 -6.28 9.20 27.62
N GLN A 238 -5.25 10.03 27.83
CA GLN A 238 -5.39 11.48 27.94
C GLN A 238 -5.14 12.16 26.59
N HIS A 239 -5.91 13.21 26.30
CA HIS A 239 -5.79 13.98 25.06
C HIS A 239 -4.48 14.77 24.96
N GLU A 240 -3.88 15.08 26.11
CA GLU A 240 -2.60 15.78 26.24
C GLU A 240 -1.41 14.86 25.96
N ARG A 241 -1.63 13.54 25.75
CA ARG A 241 -0.56 12.61 25.42
C ARG A 241 0.12 12.99 24.11
N TYR A 242 1.44 13.03 24.13
CA TYR A 242 2.24 13.31 22.94
C TYR A 242 3.51 12.45 22.89
N TYR A 243 4.22 12.52 21.77
CA TYR A 243 5.46 11.83 21.52
C TYR A 243 6.58 12.85 21.38
N LYS A 244 7.64 12.69 22.17
CA LYS A 244 8.86 13.47 22.05
C LYS A 244 9.84 12.68 21.17
N LEU A 245 10.21 13.26 20.04
CA LEU A 245 11.16 12.67 19.10
C LEU A 245 12.54 13.29 19.31
N THR A 246 13.57 12.46 19.40
CA THR A 246 14.96 12.92 19.26
C THR A 246 15.35 12.80 17.80
N VAL A 247 15.66 13.92 17.16
CA VAL A 247 16.04 13.98 15.74
C VAL A 247 17.50 14.42 15.60
N ALA A 248 18.21 13.88 14.62
CA ALA A 248 19.62 14.16 14.39
C ALA A 248 19.92 14.28 12.89
N PRO A 249 20.79 15.22 12.46
CA PRO A 249 21.26 15.28 11.08
C PRO A 249 21.94 13.97 10.66
N VAL A 250 21.79 13.58 9.39
CA VAL A 250 22.43 12.38 8.83
C VAL A 250 23.94 12.55 8.72
N ASP A 251 24.41 13.76 8.43
CA ASP A 251 25.82 14.06 8.19
C ASP A 251 26.61 14.36 9.48
N GLY A 252 26.01 14.10 10.65
CA GLY A 252 26.56 14.45 11.96
C GLY A 252 26.15 15.86 12.44
N GLY A 253 26.18 16.06 13.76
CA GLY A 253 25.73 17.29 14.41
C GLY A 253 24.90 17.01 15.66
N ASP A 254 24.51 18.09 16.35
CA ASP A 254 23.73 17.97 17.58
C ASP A 254 22.30 17.49 17.31
N SER A 255 21.81 16.61 18.19
CA SER A 255 20.41 16.20 18.17
C SER A 255 19.51 17.28 18.75
N SER A 256 18.28 17.38 18.24
CA SER A 256 17.23 18.23 18.79
C SER A 256 15.97 17.44 19.14
N GLU A 257 15.10 18.03 19.95
CA GLU A 257 13.82 17.44 20.33
C GLU A 257 12.68 18.05 19.54
N VAL A 258 11.75 17.23 19.07
CA VAL A 258 10.51 17.67 18.43
C VAL A 258 9.33 16.92 19.04
N ASN A 259 8.36 17.66 19.57
CA ASN A 259 7.12 17.08 20.08
C ASN A 259 6.10 16.94 18.95
N VAL A 260 5.38 15.81 18.92
CA VAL A 260 4.31 15.53 17.97
C VAL A 260 3.14 14.86 18.69
N SER A 261 1.90 15.20 18.33
CA SER A 261 0.71 14.65 19.03
C SER A 261 0.26 13.32 18.43
N CYS A 262 0.47 13.14 17.14
CA CYS A 262 0.20 11.92 16.40
C CYS A 262 1.43 11.56 15.58
N LEU A 263 1.64 10.27 15.34
CA LEU A 263 2.80 9.80 14.60
C LEU A 263 2.43 8.75 13.57
N TYR A 264 2.79 8.99 12.32
CA TYR A 264 2.84 7.98 11.28
C TYR A 264 4.27 7.47 11.11
N ASN A 265 4.47 6.16 11.21
CA ASN A 265 5.79 5.55 11.08
C ASN A 265 5.91 4.74 9.79
N TYR A 266 6.58 5.30 8.78
CA TYR A 266 6.79 4.70 7.45
C TYR A 266 8.28 4.58 7.09
N PRO A 267 9.12 3.90 7.90
CA PRO A 267 10.56 3.87 7.70
C PRO A 267 10.99 3.02 6.49
N GLY A 268 10.06 2.26 5.88
CA GLY A 268 10.34 1.22 4.89
C GLY A 268 10.72 -0.10 5.55
N CYS A 269 10.52 -1.22 4.82
CA CYS A 269 10.74 -2.57 5.35
C CYS A 269 12.09 -3.21 4.96
N MET A 270 12.81 -2.62 4.00
CA MET A 270 14.06 -3.16 3.44
C MET A 270 15.06 -2.03 3.26
N THR A 271 15.55 -1.46 4.36
CA THR A 271 16.39 -0.25 4.35
C THR A 271 17.85 -0.49 4.75
N ARG A 272 18.22 -1.75 5.00
CA ARG A 272 19.58 -2.16 5.33
C ARG A 272 19.95 -3.37 4.48
N ASN A 273 21.02 -3.24 3.72
CA ASN A 273 21.58 -4.35 2.95
C ASN A 273 22.28 -5.33 3.89
N ARG A 274 22.16 -6.62 3.59
CA ARG A 274 22.93 -7.66 4.27
C ARG A 274 24.13 -7.99 3.40
N ILE A 275 25.23 -7.26 3.63
CA ILE A 275 26.50 -7.57 2.97
C ILE A 275 27.08 -8.85 3.59
N ILE A 276 27.53 -9.77 2.75
CA ILE A 276 28.08 -11.06 3.14
C ILE A 276 29.39 -11.22 2.39
N ASP A 277 30.49 -11.35 3.13
CA ASP A 277 31.80 -11.68 2.56
C ASP A 277 31.86 -13.20 2.36
N TYR A 278 32.13 -13.64 1.13
CA TYR A 278 32.23 -15.07 0.81
C TYR A 278 33.70 -15.53 0.87
N PRO A 279 34.00 -16.72 1.41
CA PRO A 279 35.36 -17.26 1.35
C PRO A 279 35.84 -17.46 -0.10
N GLY A 280 37.00 -16.92 -0.44
CA GLY A 280 37.59 -16.97 -1.79
C GLY A 280 37.04 -15.90 -2.75
N GLU A 281 36.28 -14.92 -2.24
CA GLU A 281 35.79 -13.78 -3.02
C GLU A 281 36.93 -12.95 -3.62
N ASP A 282 38.03 -12.82 -2.89
CA ASP A 282 39.27 -12.14 -3.30
C ASP A 282 40.02 -12.85 -4.44
N GLU A 283 39.76 -14.15 -4.66
CA GLU A 283 40.37 -14.96 -5.71
C GLU A 283 39.59 -14.93 -7.04
N PHE A 284 38.34 -14.45 -7.05
CA PHE A 284 37.43 -14.54 -8.21
C PHE A 284 37.95 -13.81 -9.46
N GLY A 285 38.76 -12.76 -9.29
CA GLY A 285 39.39 -12.00 -10.38
C GLY A 285 38.43 -11.17 -11.27
N GLY A 286 37.12 -11.41 -11.19
CA GLY A 286 36.07 -10.63 -11.82
C GLY A 286 35.48 -9.54 -10.91
N HIS A 287 34.59 -8.72 -11.46
CA HIS A 287 33.89 -7.67 -10.70
C HIS A 287 32.80 -8.28 -9.81
N ILE A 288 32.75 -7.87 -8.55
CA ILE A 288 31.75 -8.30 -7.58
C ILE A 288 30.96 -7.09 -7.08
N ALA A 289 29.64 -7.22 -7.10
CA ALA A 289 28.70 -6.21 -6.67
C ALA A 289 27.51 -6.87 -5.97
N TYR A 290 26.83 -6.10 -5.12
CA TYR A 290 25.59 -6.51 -4.48
C TYR A 290 24.39 -6.44 -5.46
N GLY A 291 24.48 -5.60 -6.49
CA GLY A 291 23.47 -5.46 -7.54
C GLY A 291 22.34 -4.49 -7.18
N MET A 292 22.63 -3.53 -6.30
CA MET A 292 21.72 -2.47 -5.84
C MET A 292 22.51 -1.18 -5.63
N ASN A 293 21.81 -0.04 -5.54
CA ASN A 293 22.44 1.27 -5.32
C ASN A 293 23.50 1.65 -6.38
N ASP A 294 23.32 1.22 -7.64
CA ASP A 294 24.22 1.57 -8.76
C ASP A 294 25.66 1.03 -8.61
N ASP A 295 25.85 -0.05 -7.86
CA ASP A 295 27.18 -0.65 -7.60
C ASP A 295 27.68 -1.61 -8.70
N CYS A 296 26.80 -2.03 -9.61
CA CYS A 296 27.12 -2.96 -10.69
C CYS A 296 27.41 -2.20 -12.00
N PRO A 297 28.56 -2.45 -12.66
CA PRO A 297 28.94 -1.80 -13.91
C PRO A 297 28.24 -2.46 -15.10
N TYR A 298 26.92 -2.23 -15.24
CA TYR A 298 26.12 -2.88 -16.30
C TYR A 298 26.66 -2.62 -17.72
N GLU A 299 27.31 -1.48 -17.95
CA GLU A 299 27.89 -1.13 -19.25
C GLU A 299 29.07 -2.02 -19.68
N GLU A 300 29.71 -2.70 -18.72
CA GLU A 300 30.83 -3.61 -18.98
C GLU A 300 30.38 -5.05 -19.21
N LEU A 301 29.08 -5.34 -19.14
CA LEU A 301 28.57 -6.72 -19.22
C LEU A 301 28.56 -7.31 -20.63
N LYS A 302 28.72 -6.49 -21.67
CA LYS A 302 28.59 -6.94 -23.06
C LYS A 302 29.55 -8.09 -23.36
N GLY A 303 28.98 -9.26 -23.68
CA GLY A 303 29.75 -10.48 -23.97
C GLY A 303 30.31 -11.21 -22.76
N ASN A 304 30.15 -10.67 -21.55
CA ASN A 304 30.59 -11.31 -20.31
C ASN A 304 29.54 -12.27 -19.74
N ASN A 305 30.01 -13.27 -18.99
CA ASN A 305 29.15 -14.13 -18.20
C ASN A 305 28.90 -13.49 -16.83
N VAL A 306 27.69 -13.66 -16.30
CA VAL A 306 27.29 -13.08 -15.01
C VAL A 306 26.76 -14.16 -14.10
N ALA A 307 27.26 -14.24 -12.87
CA ALA A 307 26.66 -15.03 -11.80
C ALA A 307 25.89 -14.13 -10.83
N ILE A 308 24.62 -14.46 -10.58
CA ILE A 308 23.76 -13.77 -9.62
C ILE A 308 23.51 -14.73 -8.46
N LEU A 309 23.89 -14.32 -7.26
CA LEU A 309 23.75 -15.10 -6.03
C LEU A 309 22.41 -14.77 -5.36
N GLY A 310 21.47 -15.70 -5.44
CA GLY A 310 20.14 -15.58 -4.85
C GLY A 310 19.01 -15.61 -5.87
N ASN A 311 17.78 -15.68 -5.36
CA ASN A 311 16.57 -15.83 -6.17
C ASN A 311 15.42 -15.01 -5.58
N GLY A 312 15.70 -13.72 -5.35
CA GLY A 312 14.71 -12.72 -4.92
C GLY A 312 14.30 -11.79 -6.05
N ALA A 313 13.44 -10.80 -5.74
CA ALA A 313 12.95 -9.84 -6.75
C ALA A 313 14.08 -9.07 -7.46
N PHE A 314 15.08 -8.59 -6.73
CA PHE A 314 16.25 -7.94 -7.31
C PHE A 314 17.09 -8.88 -8.19
N ALA A 315 17.11 -10.19 -7.90
CA ALA A 315 17.83 -11.15 -8.72
C ALA A 315 17.17 -11.33 -10.10
N VAL A 316 15.83 -11.41 -10.12
CA VAL A 316 15.02 -11.43 -11.35
C VAL A 316 15.17 -10.11 -12.13
N GLU A 317 15.18 -8.98 -11.43
CA GLU A 317 15.42 -7.67 -12.03
C GLU A 317 16.82 -7.57 -12.66
N ASN A 318 17.85 -7.97 -11.92
CA ASN A 318 19.24 -7.96 -12.39
C ASN A 318 19.46 -8.91 -13.57
N ALA A 319 18.83 -10.08 -13.57
CA ALA A 319 18.86 -10.96 -14.73
C ALA A 319 18.33 -10.26 -15.99
N ARG A 320 17.18 -9.58 -15.89
CA ARG A 320 16.64 -8.77 -17.00
C ARG A 320 17.66 -7.70 -17.43
N THR A 321 18.17 -6.90 -16.50
CA THR A 321 19.11 -5.81 -16.82
C THR A 321 20.39 -6.34 -17.47
N CYS A 322 20.96 -7.45 -16.99
CA CYS A 322 22.12 -8.09 -17.61
C CYS A 322 21.83 -8.50 -19.07
N SER A 323 20.63 -9.02 -19.34
CA SER A 323 20.21 -9.33 -20.71
C SER A 323 20.04 -8.08 -21.57
N GLU A 324 19.51 -6.99 -21.02
CA GLU A 324 19.35 -5.70 -21.71
C GLU A 324 20.72 -5.09 -22.07
N HIS A 325 21.76 -5.34 -21.27
CA HIS A 325 23.14 -4.93 -21.51
C HIS A 325 24.00 -5.98 -22.23
N ALA A 326 23.37 -6.90 -22.96
CA ALA A 326 24.03 -7.87 -23.83
C ALA A 326 25.05 -8.79 -23.14
N ALA A 327 24.80 -9.17 -21.87
CA ALA A 327 25.52 -10.27 -21.23
C ALA A 327 25.44 -11.54 -22.09
N ASN A 328 26.54 -12.30 -22.15
CA ASN A 328 26.59 -13.53 -22.91
C ASN A 328 25.66 -14.60 -22.32
N LYS A 329 25.82 -14.86 -21.01
CA LYS A 329 25.08 -15.85 -20.24
C LYS A 329 24.91 -15.36 -18.78
N VAL A 330 23.75 -15.62 -18.20
CA VAL A 330 23.45 -15.34 -16.79
C VAL A 330 23.23 -16.65 -16.03
N PHE A 331 23.92 -16.83 -14.91
CA PHE A 331 23.76 -17.95 -14.00
C PHE A 331 23.06 -17.46 -12.74
N LEU A 332 21.86 -17.96 -12.47
CA LEU A 332 21.16 -17.71 -11.23
C LEU A 332 21.50 -18.81 -10.21
N LEU A 333 22.41 -18.51 -9.30
CA LEU A 333 22.90 -19.43 -8.28
C LEU A 333 21.97 -19.38 -7.06
N THR A 334 21.35 -20.50 -6.70
CA THR A 334 20.47 -20.55 -5.53
C THR A 334 20.69 -21.81 -4.69
N ARG A 335 20.51 -21.70 -3.38
CA ARG A 335 20.50 -22.88 -2.48
C ARG A 335 19.23 -23.71 -2.66
N ARG A 336 18.12 -23.07 -3.01
CA ARG A 336 16.78 -23.65 -3.18
C ARG A 336 16.01 -22.85 -4.22
N LYS A 337 15.29 -23.49 -5.14
CA LYS A 337 14.45 -22.77 -6.10
C LYS A 337 13.24 -22.16 -5.37
N ASN A 338 13.09 -20.84 -5.44
CA ASN A 338 11.88 -20.13 -5.08
C ASN A 338 10.97 -20.03 -6.31
N LEU A 339 9.68 -19.86 -6.08
CA LEU A 339 8.72 -19.67 -7.16
C LEU A 339 8.95 -18.32 -7.85
N ALA A 340 9.30 -18.36 -9.13
CA ALA A 340 9.19 -17.21 -10.03
C ALA A 340 7.72 -17.05 -10.44
N SER A 341 7.19 -15.83 -10.38
CA SER A 341 5.79 -15.57 -10.73
C SER A 341 5.69 -14.97 -12.12
N PRO A 342 4.96 -15.61 -13.06
CA PRO A 342 4.55 -14.93 -14.28
C PRO A 342 3.63 -13.75 -13.93
N ARG A 343 3.65 -12.68 -14.74
CA ARG A 343 2.95 -11.43 -14.40
C ARG A 343 1.43 -11.58 -14.42
N VAL A 344 0.87 -12.29 -15.40
CA VAL A 344 -0.59 -12.44 -15.54
C VAL A 344 -1.22 -13.19 -14.35
N PRO A 345 -0.72 -14.37 -13.92
CA PRO A 345 -1.16 -14.99 -12.68
C PRO A 345 -1.05 -14.06 -11.46
N CYS A 346 0.06 -13.33 -11.34
CA CYS A 346 0.26 -12.38 -10.26
C CYS A 346 -0.81 -11.27 -10.28
N TRP A 347 -1.17 -10.77 -11.45
CA TRP A 347 -2.25 -9.80 -11.62
C TRP A 347 -3.58 -10.33 -11.12
N PHE A 348 -3.97 -11.55 -11.51
CA PHE A 348 -5.20 -12.19 -11.04
C PHE A 348 -5.24 -12.34 -9.51
N VAL A 349 -4.13 -12.72 -8.90
CA VAL A 349 -4.02 -12.84 -7.43
C VAL A 349 -4.35 -11.52 -6.74
N HIS A 350 -3.98 -10.38 -7.33
CA HIS A 350 -4.19 -9.04 -6.75
C HIS A 350 -5.53 -8.37 -7.14
N GLN A 351 -6.34 -8.96 -8.04
CA GLN A 351 -7.65 -8.41 -8.40
C GLN A 351 -8.79 -8.85 -7.48
N GLY A 352 -8.64 -9.99 -6.79
CA GLY A 352 -9.72 -10.58 -6.00
C GLY A 352 -9.92 -9.89 -4.65
N PRO A 353 -11.17 -9.69 -4.19
CA PRO A 353 -11.45 -9.26 -2.81
C PRO A 353 -11.14 -10.36 -1.78
N MET A 354 -11.01 -11.61 -2.25
CA MET A 354 -10.66 -12.77 -1.45
C MET A 354 -9.28 -13.30 -1.88
N PRO A 355 -8.45 -13.79 -0.93
CA PRO A 355 -7.17 -14.42 -1.27
C PRO A 355 -7.37 -15.56 -2.26
N THR A 356 -6.55 -15.59 -3.31
CA THR A 356 -6.61 -16.66 -4.32
C THR A 356 -6.10 -17.97 -3.69
N PRO A 357 -6.85 -19.08 -3.78
CA PRO A 357 -6.40 -20.39 -3.29
C PRO A 357 -5.05 -20.79 -3.88
N GLY A 358 -4.11 -21.23 -3.05
CA GLY A 358 -2.75 -21.56 -3.47
C GLY A 358 -2.67 -22.60 -4.60
N ARG A 359 -3.60 -23.56 -4.63
CA ARG A 359 -3.71 -24.54 -5.72
C ARG A 359 -3.90 -23.85 -7.07
N LEU A 360 -4.82 -22.89 -7.14
CA LEU A 360 -5.07 -22.14 -8.38
C LEU A 360 -3.87 -21.30 -8.79
N VAL A 361 -3.11 -20.76 -7.83
CA VAL A 361 -1.86 -20.04 -8.12
C VAL A 361 -0.85 -20.96 -8.79
N LEU A 362 -0.61 -22.16 -8.24
CA LEU A 362 0.34 -23.12 -8.81
C LEU A 362 -0.13 -23.65 -10.18
N ASP A 363 -1.42 -23.93 -10.32
CA ASP A 363 -2.01 -24.37 -11.59
C ASP A 363 -1.89 -23.28 -12.67
N MET A 364 -2.04 -22.00 -12.31
CA MET A 364 -1.81 -20.88 -13.23
C MET A 364 -0.33 -20.67 -13.58
N PHE A 365 0.62 -21.09 -12.74
CA PHE A 365 2.05 -20.97 -13.01
C PHE A 365 2.53 -22.05 -13.99
N LYS A 366 1.93 -23.24 -13.92
CA LYS A 366 2.35 -24.46 -14.64
C LYS A 366 2.66 -24.25 -16.13
N PRO A 367 1.82 -23.56 -16.95
CA PRO A 367 2.12 -23.41 -18.38
C PRO A 367 3.46 -22.71 -18.66
N MET A 368 3.80 -21.67 -17.88
CA MET A 368 5.07 -20.95 -18.03
C MET A 368 6.26 -21.77 -17.53
N TYR A 369 6.04 -22.61 -16.50
CA TYR A 369 7.09 -23.47 -15.97
C TYR A 369 7.41 -24.62 -16.93
N GLU A 370 6.41 -25.21 -17.56
CA GLU A 370 6.58 -26.23 -18.60
C GLU A 370 7.34 -25.68 -19.81
N LEU A 371 6.98 -24.47 -20.27
CA LEU A 371 7.67 -23.82 -21.39
C LEU A 371 9.15 -23.52 -21.11
N ALA A 372 9.48 -23.17 -19.86
CA ALA A 372 10.84 -22.82 -19.44
C ALA A 372 11.65 -23.98 -18.86
N ASP A 373 11.13 -25.22 -18.92
CA ASP A 373 11.73 -26.41 -18.30
C ASP A 373 12.09 -26.21 -16.81
N PHE A 374 11.20 -25.56 -16.07
CA PHE A 374 11.37 -25.31 -14.63
C PHE A 374 10.96 -26.50 -13.76
N GLY A 375 10.37 -27.54 -14.35
CA GLY A 375 9.73 -28.63 -13.65
C GLY A 375 8.35 -28.23 -13.09
N ASP A 376 7.78 -29.10 -12.27
CA ASP A 376 6.47 -28.86 -11.68
C ASP A 376 6.57 -27.85 -10.52
N PRO A 377 5.85 -26.70 -10.55
CA PRO A 377 5.87 -25.73 -9.46
C PRO A 377 5.39 -26.33 -8.12
N TRP A 378 4.65 -27.43 -8.14
CA TRP A 378 4.20 -28.13 -6.93
C TRP A 378 5.35 -28.80 -6.15
N ASP A 379 6.47 -29.10 -6.82
CA ASP A 379 7.62 -29.80 -6.22
C ASP A 379 8.68 -28.82 -5.68
N TYR A 380 8.40 -27.52 -5.75
CA TYR A 380 9.31 -26.49 -5.25
C TYR A 380 9.37 -26.51 -3.73
N TRP A 381 10.55 -26.20 -3.18
CA TRP A 381 10.82 -26.26 -1.73
C TRP A 381 9.83 -25.46 -0.87
N SER A 382 9.34 -24.33 -1.37
CA SER A 382 8.40 -23.47 -0.66
C SER A 382 6.96 -24.00 -0.64
N VAL A 383 6.67 -25.08 -1.35
CA VAL A 383 5.32 -25.62 -1.52
C VAL A 383 5.11 -26.82 -0.59
N HIS A 384 4.18 -26.68 0.34
CA HIS A 384 3.77 -27.73 1.26
C HIS A 384 2.34 -28.15 0.91
N ALA A 385 2.21 -29.24 0.16
CA ALA A 385 0.93 -29.75 -0.34
C ALA A 385 0.56 -31.12 0.26
N SER A 386 -0.74 -31.41 0.33
CA SER A 386 -1.23 -32.77 0.58
C SER A 386 -0.94 -33.70 -0.61
N GLN A 387 -0.90 -35.01 -0.38
CA GLN A 387 -0.61 -36.00 -1.43
C GLN A 387 -1.58 -35.94 -2.61
N ASP A 388 -2.86 -35.64 -2.35
CA ASP A 388 -3.91 -35.47 -3.34
C ASP A 388 -3.93 -34.08 -4.00
N ARG A 389 -2.98 -33.19 -3.65
CA ARG A 389 -2.86 -31.80 -4.12
C ARG A 389 -4.13 -30.96 -3.93
N THR A 390 -4.97 -31.30 -2.95
CA THR A 390 -6.19 -30.53 -2.63
C THR A 390 -5.93 -29.38 -1.66
N LYS A 391 -4.94 -29.52 -0.78
CA LYS A 391 -4.52 -28.50 0.18
C LYS A 391 -3.07 -28.12 -0.08
N VAL A 392 -2.78 -26.83 0.02
CA VAL A 392 -1.41 -26.32 -0.18
C VAL A 392 -1.16 -25.06 0.62
N SER A 393 0.06 -24.94 1.15
CA SER A 393 0.59 -23.73 1.74
C SER A 393 1.93 -23.39 1.08
N ILE A 394 2.06 -22.15 0.62
CA ILE A 394 3.30 -21.65 0.02
C ILE A 394 4.01 -20.80 1.06
N VAL A 395 5.16 -21.26 1.54
CA VAL A 395 5.94 -20.63 2.61
C VAL A 395 7.32 -20.25 2.08
N GLN A 396 7.56 -18.94 1.98
CA GLN A 396 8.84 -18.39 1.55
C GLN A 396 9.11 -17.05 2.23
N ASN A 397 10.40 -16.76 2.47
CA ASN A 397 10.84 -15.54 3.12
C ASN A 397 11.03 -14.38 2.14
N SER A 398 11.29 -14.68 0.87
CA SER A 398 11.34 -13.69 -0.20
C SER A 398 9.97 -13.57 -0.86
N ARG A 399 9.61 -12.37 -1.34
CA ARG A 399 8.50 -12.25 -2.30
C ARG A 399 8.85 -12.98 -3.60
N PHE A 400 7.82 -13.38 -4.35
CA PHE A 400 8.03 -13.95 -5.68
C PHE A 400 8.80 -12.94 -6.55
N GLY A 401 9.79 -13.44 -7.29
CA GLY A 401 10.35 -12.68 -8.40
C GLY A 401 9.31 -12.62 -9.50
N ILE A 402 8.63 -11.47 -9.64
CA ILE A 402 7.59 -11.28 -10.66
C ILE A 402 8.27 -10.89 -11.96
N GLY A 403 8.05 -11.60 -13.06
CA GLY A 403 8.56 -11.20 -14.37
C GLY A 403 8.59 -12.31 -15.41
N ASP A 404 8.11 -12.01 -16.61
CA ASP A 404 8.06 -12.98 -17.71
C ASP A 404 9.41 -13.11 -18.43
N VAL A 405 10.25 -12.08 -18.36
CA VAL A 405 11.58 -12.05 -19.00
C VAL A 405 12.47 -13.18 -18.49
N THR A 406 12.41 -13.53 -17.21
CA THR A 406 13.22 -14.63 -16.65
C THR A 406 12.90 -15.97 -17.31
N PHE A 407 11.62 -16.25 -17.60
CA PHE A 407 11.22 -17.45 -18.31
C PHE A 407 11.73 -17.43 -19.75
N LEU A 408 11.58 -16.30 -20.45
CA LEU A 408 12.08 -16.14 -21.81
C LEU A 408 13.60 -16.34 -21.89
N MET A 409 14.36 -15.75 -20.96
CA MET A 409 15.82 -15.91 -20.93
C MET A 409 16.23 -17.36 -20.80
N VAL A 410 15.49 -18.18 -20.06
CA VAL A 410 15.78 -19.62 -19.95
C VAL A 410 15.47 -20.34 -21.25
N ILE A 411 14.30 -20.07 -21.85
CA ILE A 411 13.88 -20.64 -23.13
C ILE A 411 14.92 -20.35 -24.23
N TYR A 412 15.46 -19.13 -24.27
CA TYR A 412 16.50 -18.73 -25.23
C TYR A 412 17.92 -19.13 -24.81
N GLY A 413 18.10 -19.89 -23.73
CA GLY A 413 19.40 -20.34 -23.25
C GLY A 413 20.32 -19.21 -22.74
N LYS A 414 19.76 -18.03 -22.44
CA LYS A 414 20.46 -16.87 -21.88
C LYS A 414 20.57 -16.89 -20.36
N LEU A 415 19.69 -17.62 -19.69
CA LEU A 415 19.75 -17.82 -18.24
C LEU A 415 19.79 -19.30 -17.88
N GLU A 416 20.57 -19.66 -16.86
CA GLU A 416 20.60 -21.00 -16.28
C GLU A 416 20.39 -20.92 -14.76
N TYR A 417 19.46 -21.72 -14.23
CA TYR A 417 19.29 -21.89 -12.79
C TYR A 417 20.23 -22.98 -12.29
N VAL A 418 21.16 -22.61 -11.40
CA VAL A 418 22.07 -23.57 -10.76
C VAL A 418 21.69 -23.69 -9.30
N GLN A 419 21.19 -24.87 -8.92
CA GLN A 419 20.88 -25.17 -7.53
C GLN A 419 22.05 -25.88 -6.86
N ASP A 420 22.95 -25.11 -6.24
CA ASP A 420 24.07 -25.66 -5.48
C ASP A 420 24.63 -24.61 -4.50
N THR A 421 25.76 -24.93 -3.87
CA THR A 421 26.60 -24.03 -3.08
C THR A 421 27.55 -23.24 -3.99
N VAL A 422 27.90 -22.03 -3.57
CA VAL A 422 28.77 -21.10 -4.33
C VAL A 422 30.09 -21.76 -4.74
N LYS A 423 30.75 -22.43 -3.79
CA LYS A 423 32.04 -23.11 -3.99
C LYS A 423 32.01 -24.17 -5.09
N ARG A 424 30.89 -24.89 -5.26
CA ARG A 424 30.76 -25.94 -6.29
C ARG A 424 30.29 -25.39 -7.64
N SER A 425 29.55 -24.29 -7.64
CA SER A 425 28.94 -23.73 -8.84
C SER A 425 29.93 -22.96 -9.72
N LEU A 426 30.78 -22.13 -9.11
CA LEU A 426 31.70 -21.27 -9.86
C LEU A 426 32.81 -22.09 -10.55
N LEU A 427 33.40 -23.06 -9.85
CA LEU A 427 34.42 -23.97 -10.41
C LEU A 427 33.93 -24.83 -11.58
N ALA A 428 32.64 -25.20 -11.59
CA ALA A 428 32.08 -26.10 -12.61
C ALA A 428 31.63 -25.39 -13.89
N LYS A 429 31.46 -24.06 -13.85
CA LYS A 429 30.80 -23.30 -14.93
C LYS A 429 31.68 -22.27 -15.62
N GLY A 430 32.96 -22.16 -15.23
CA GLY A 430 33.92 -21.23 -15.84
C GLY A 430 33.46 -19.77 -15.74
N VAL A 431 32.81 -19.43 -14.62
CA VAL A 431 32.43 -18.07 -14.25
C VAL A 431 33.56 -17.45 -13.48
#